data_AF-A0A1C0V5V8-F1
#
_entry.id   AF-A0A1C0V5V8-F1
#
_cell.length_a   1.000
_cell.length_b   1.000
_cell.length_c   1.000
_cell.angle_alpha   90.00
_cell.angle_beta   90.00
_cell.angle_gamma   90.00
#
_symmetry.space_group_name_H-M   'P 1'
#
loop_
_entity.id
_entity.type
_entity.pdbx_description
1 polymer ?
#
loop_
_entity_poly.entity_id
_entity_poly.type
_entity_poly.pdbx_seq_one_letter_code
_entity_poly.pdbx_strand_id
1 'polypeptide(L)'
;MMQNMGKFEYSETLPCTGQLIVNPDGWYINYTFAGPDLRYKVHTIRIDSSEVEAHIQALESAWKKYLELKQEYTLTQDKQDLKSVTFKPGIYIHLGYQYMEGISIASHSQSKMIQSEDYLQEVIQGLRYSIKKAKMVMTMLKTVENHLRLKTIRDDRESLIE
;
A
#
# COMPACT_ATOMS: atom_id res chain seq x y z
N MET A 1 9.94 -20.39 -29.97
CA MET A 1 9.79 -20.36 -28.50
C MET A 1 9.84 -18.91 -28.09
N MET A 2 8.75 -18.32 -27.56
CA MET A 2 8.79 -16.94 -27.08
C MET A 2 9.70 -16.89 -25.85
N GLN A 3 10.83 -16.17 -25.96
CA GLN A 3 11.69 -15.86 -24.83
C GLN A 3 10.84 -15.14 -23.77
N ASN A 4 10.98 -15.56 -22.51
CA ASN A 4 10.48 -14.81 -21.35
C ASN A 4 11.17 -13.44 -21.37
N MET A 5 10.54 -12.43 -21.98
CA MET A 5 10.91 -11.03 -21.72
C MET A 5 10.74 -10.82 -20.21
N GLY A 6 11.85 -10.51 -19.53
CA GLY A 6 11.86 -10.27 -18.09
C GLY A 6 10.74 -9.31 -17.71
N LYS A 7 10.08 -9.58 -16.57
CA LYS A 7 8.96 -8.75 -16.08
C LYS A 7 9.39 -7.28 -16.06
N PHE A 8 8.81 -6.47 -16.94
CA PHE A 8 8.96 -5.01 -16.92
C PHE A 8 8.20 -4.48 -15.69
N GLU A 9 8.93 -4.25 -14.62
CA GLU A 9 8.38 -3.82 -13.35
C GLU A 9 9.07 -2.53 -12.89
N TYR A 10 8.26 -1.57 -12.51
CA TYR A 10 8.68 -0.35 -11.84
C TYR A 10 8.31 -0.41 -10.37
N SER A 11 9.22 0.03 -9.50
CA SER A 11 9.00 0.11 -8.06
C SER A 11 9.39 1.49 -7.53
N GLU A 12 8.56 2.06 -6.65
CA GLU A 12 8.83 3.31 -5.93
C GLU A 12 8.34 3.23 -4.49
N THR A 13 9.14 3.69 -3.52
CA THR A 13 8.69 3.87 -2.15
C THR A 13 7.79 5.11 -2.05
N LEU A 14 6.58 4.92 -1.54
CA LEU A 14 5.59 5.98 -1.35
C LEU A 14 5.84 6.76 -0.04
N PRO A 15 5.38 8.02 0.03
CA PRO A 15 5.42 8.81 1.28
C PRO A 15 4.73 8.13 2.47
N CYS A 16 3.72 7.29 2.20
CA CYS A 16 2.99 6.52 3.20
C CYS A 16 3.71 5.23 3.65
N THR A 17 5.01 5.07 3.37
CA THR A 17 5.85 3.89 3.67
C THR A 17 5.52 2.61 2.90
N GLY A 18 4.46 2.59 2.10
CA GLY A 18 4.17 1.52 1.15
C GLY A 18 5.10 1.57 -0.07
N GLN A 19 5.20 0.46 -0.79
CA GLN A 19 5.95 0.34 -2.03
C GLN A 19 4.96 0.19 -3.19
N LEU A 20 4.96 1.15 -4.10
CA LEU A 20 4.18 1.08 -5.35
C LEU A 20 4.92 0.17 -6.33
N ILE A 21 4.23 -0.86 -6.83
CA ILE A 21 4.71 -1.75 -7.88
C ILE A 21 3.82 -1.60 -9.11
N VAL A 22 4.41 -1.39 -10.29
CA VAL A 22 3.71 -1.11 -11.54
C VAL A 22 4.28 -1.92 -12.69
N ASN A 23 3.40 -2.64 -13.38
CA ASN A 23 3.69 -3.45 -14.55
C ASN A 23 2.74 -3.01 -15.70
N PRO A 24 2.98 -3.42 -16.96
CA PRO A 24 2.08 -3.06 -18.06
C PRO A 24 0.61 -3.43 -17.81
N ASP A 25 0.37 -4.56 -17.15
CA ASP A 25 -0.99 -5.10 -16.95
C ASP A 25 -1.69 -4.59 -15.69
N GLY A 26 -0.97 -3.95 -14.77
CA GLY A 26 -1.56 -3.48 -13.52
C GLY A 26 -0.56 -2.96 -12.53
N TRP A 27 -1.07 -2.59 -11.36
CA TRP A 27 -0.27 -2.08 -10.25
C TRP A 27 -0.90 -2.44 -8.92
N TYR A 28 -0.09 -2.38 -7.86
CA TYR A 28 -0.52 -2.61 -6.49
C TYR A 28 0.45 -1.90 -5.53
N ILE A 29 0.06 -1.82 -4.26
CA ILE A 29 0.89 -1.29 -3.18
C ILE A 29 1.22 -2.42 -2.22
N ASN A 30 2.50 -2.60 -1.91
CA ASN A 30 2.97 -3.52 -0.88
C ASN A 30 3.38 -2.74 0.38
N TYR A 31 2.85 -3.14 1.52
CA TYR A 31 3.35 -2.74 2.81
C TYR A 31 4.15 -3.88 3.41
N THR A 32 5.40 -3.62 3.74
CA THR A 32 6.34 -4.60 4.26
C THR A 32 6.68 -4.22 5.69
N PHE A 33 6.30 -5.09 6.63
CA PHE A 33 6.55 -4.90 8.05
C PHE A 33 7.60 -5.91 8.53
N ALA A 34 8.64 -5.38 9.17
CA ALA A 34 9.66 -6.19 9.81
C ALA A 34 9.19 -6.60 11.21
N GLY A 35 9.39 -7.87 11.56
CA GLY A 35 9.14 -8.38 12.90
C GLY A 35 9.86 -7.56 13.98
N PRO A 36 9.29 -7.42 15.19
CA PRO A 36 9.89 -6.61 16.27
C PRO A 36 11.30 -7.07 16.68
N ASP A 37 11.68 -8.32 16.40
CA ASP A 37 13.00 -8.88 16.67
C ASP A 37 13.84 -9.14 15.41
N LEU A 38 13.35 -8.74 14.23
CA LEU A 38 13.94 -9.00 12.89
C LEU A 38 14.17 -10.48 12.56
N ARG A 39 13.70 -11.42 13.40
CA ARG A 39 13.90 -12.87 13.24
C ARG A 39 12.71 -13.57 12.60
N TYR A 40 11.53 -12.95 12.58
CA TYR A 40 10.35 -13.48 11.90
C TYR A 40 10.24 -13.04 10.43
N LYS A 41 9.56 -13.88 9.64
CA LYS A 41 9.23 -13.62 8.22
C LYS A 41 8.58 -12.25 8.08
N VAL A 42 9.11 -11.46 7.14
CA VAL A 42 8.51 -10.20 6.70
C VAL A 42 7.02 -10.41 6.42
N HIS A 43 6.18 -9.61 7.08
CA HIS A 43 4.75 -9.62 6.78
C HIS A 43 4.48 -8.59 5.67
N THR A 44 3.99 -9.06 4.54
CA THR A 44 3.64 -8.20 3.41
C THR A 44 2.13 -8.16 3.23
N ILE A 45 1.57 -6.95 3.26
CA ILE A 45 0.18 -6.69 2.90
C ILE A 45 0.18 -6.08 1.50
N ARG A 46 -0.64 -6.63 0.61
CA ARG A 46 -0.85 -6.11 -0.73
C ARG A 46 -2.22 -5.45 -0.81
N ILE A 47 -2.26 -4.25 -1.38
CA ILE A 47 -3.49 -3.55 -1.75
C ILE A 47 -3.52 -3.47 -3.27
N ASP A 48 -4.48 -4.16 -3.88
CA ASP A 48 -4.63 -4.13 -5.34
C ASP A 48 -5.16 -2.77 -5.81
N SER A 49 -4.78 -2.38 -7.03
CA SER A 49 -5.21 -1.10 -7.63
C SER A 49 -6.72 -0.86 -7.57
N SER A 50 -7.53 -1.91 -7.69
CA SER A 50 -8.99 -1.87 -7.59
C SER A 50 -9.51 -1.56 -6.20
N GLU A 51 -8.70 -1.75 -5.16
CA GLU A 51 -9.09 -1.63 -3.76
C GLU A 51 -8.60 -0.33 -3.12
N VAL A 52 -7.67 0.39 -3.74
CA VAL A 52 -7.03 1.57 -3.14
C VAL A 52 -8.03 2.65 -2.73
N GLU A 53 -9.03 2.94 -3.57
CA GLU A 53 -10.05 3.95 -3.24
C GLU A 53 -10.94 3.49 -2.08
N ALA A 54 -11.35 2.22 -2.06
CA ALA A 54 -12.10 1.65 -0.96
C ALA A 54 -11.28 1.64 0.34
N HIS A 55 -9.96 1.46 0.24
CA HIS A 55 -9.04 1.54 1.37
C HIS A 55 -8.93 2.96 1.91
N ILE A 56 -8.84 3.98 1.05
CA ILE A 56 -8.87 5.40 1.46
C ILE A 56 -10.16 5.70 2.25
N GLN A 57 -11.32 5.32 1.71
CA GLN A 57 -12.60 5.54 2.39
C GLN A 57 -12.69 4.79 3.74
N ALA A 58 -12.09 3.60 3.81
CA ALA A 58 -12.03 2.82 5.04
C ALA A 58 -11.15 3.49 6.10
N LEU A 59 -10.03 4.11 5.72
CA LEU A 59 -9.18 4.89 6.63
C LEU A 59 -9.90 6.12 7.18
N GLU A 60 -10.58 6.89 6.32
CA GLU A 60 -11.36 8.06 6.74
C GLU A 60 -12.50 7.66 7.69
N SER A 61 -13.18 6.55 7.41
CA SER A 61 -14.26 6.03 8.25
C SER A 61 -13.74 5.49 9.58
N ALA A 62 -12.61 4.78 9.56
CA ALA A 62 -11.96 4.27 10.75
C ALA A 62 -11.49 5.43 11.64
N TRP A 63 -11.03 6.54 11.06
CA TRP A 63 -10.61 7.73 11.81
C TRP A 63 -11.75 8.38 12.57
N LYS A 64 -12.89 8.59 11.91
CA LYS A 64 -14.11 9.05 12.59
C LYS A 64 -14.47 8.12 13.74
N LYS A 65 -14.40 6.80 13.51
CA LYS A 65 -14.71 5.82 14.55
C LYS A 65 -13.71 5.83 15.71
N TYR A 66 -12.43 6.03 15.41
CA TYR A 66 -11.37 6.17 16.41
C TYR A 66 -11.64 7.37 17.32
N LEU A 67 -12.00 8.53 16.75
CA LEU A 67 -12.32 9.73 17.53
C LEU A 67 -13.52 9.51 18.47
N GLU A 68 -14.59 8.88 17.97
CA GLU A 68 -15.75 8.50 18.80
C GLU A 68 -15.34 7.60 19.98
N LEU A 69 -14.62 6.52 19.67
CA LEU A 69 -14.20 5.54 20.69
C LEU A 69 -13.19 6.13 21.68
N LYS A 70 -12.31 7.02 21.23
CA LYS A 70 -11.35 7.72 22.09
C LYS A 70 -12.05 8.64 23.08
N GLN A 71 -13.11 9.33 22.64
CA GLN A 71 -13.92 10.16 23.53
C GLN A 71 -14.61 9.30 24.59
N GLU A 72 -15.27 8.21 24.20
CA GLU A 72 -15.91 7.27 25.12
C GLU A 72 -14.91 6.68 26.12
N TYR A 73 -13.77 6.19 25.63
CA TYR A 73 -12.70 5.61 26.44
C TYR A 73 -12.10 6.60 27.46
N THR A 74 -12.01 7.89 27.10
CA THR A 74 -11.51 8.93 28.00
C THR A 74 -12.46 9.17 29.18
N LEU A 75 -13.77 9.00 28.97
CA LEU A 75 -14.80 9.23 29.98
C LEU A 75 -14.89 8.09 31.02
N THR A 76 -14.55 6.85 30.65
CA THR A 76 -14.73 5.67 31.50
C THR A 76 -13.65 5.45 32.57
N GLN A 77 -12.62 6.31 32.65
CA GLN A 77 -11.48 6.29 33.59
C GLN A 77 -10.64 4.99 33.68
N ASP A 78 -11.07 3.90 33.06
CA ASP A 78 -10.41 2.59 33.07
C ASP A 78 -9.26 2.51 32.03
N LYS A 79 -8.30 3.44 32.16
CA LYS A 79 -7.23 3.69 31.19
C LYS A 79 -6.15 2.59 31.15
N GLN A 80 -6.33 1.48 31.87
CA GLN A 80 -5.28 0.47 32.04
C GLN A 80 -5.27 -0.63 30.99
N ASP A 81 -6.39 -0.86 30.29
CA ASP A 81 -6.51 -1.97 29.35
C ASP A 81 -6.39 -1.52 27.89
N LEU A 82 -5.39 -2.06 27.18
CA LEU A 82 -5.25 -1.91 25.74
C LEU A 82 -6.49 -2.50 25.05
N LYS A 83 -7.22 -1.68 24.30
CA LYS A 83 -8.35 -2.13 23.49
C LYS A 83 -8.00 -2.00 22.01
N SER A 84 -7.98 -3.14 21.31
CA SER A 84 -7.84 -3.19 19.86
C SER A 84 -9.12 -3.74 19.25
N VAL A 85 -9.67 -3.02 18.27
CA VAL A 85 -10.89 -3.41 17.55
C VAL A 85 -10.56 -3.52 16.07
N THR A 86 -10.90 -4.65 15.47
CA THR A 86 -10.84 -4.79 14.00
C THR A 86 -11.97 -3.97 13.41
N PHE A 87 -11.65 -2.93 12.64
CA PHE A 87 -12.64 -2.12 11.95
C PHE A 87 -13.02 -2.74 10.60
N LYS A 88 -11.99 -3.13 9.84
CA LYS A 88 -12.09 -3.94 8.61
C LYS A 88 -10.86 -4.83 8.51
N PRO A 89 -10.87 -5.89 7.67
CA PRO A 89 -9.64 -6.64 7.39
C PRO A 89 -8.51 -5.69 6.99
N GLY A 90 -7.39 -5.75 7.73
CA GLY A 90 -6.25 -4.87 7.49
C GLY A 90 -6.35 -3.45 8.08
N ILE A 91 -7.43 -3.09 8.78
CA ILE A 91 -7.55 -1.79 9.49
C ILE A 91 -8.03 -2.02 10.92
N TYR A 92 -7.20 -1.61 11.88
CA TYR A 92 -7.44 -1.80 13.31
C TYR A 92 -7.43 -0.46 14.02
N ILE A 93 -8.31 -0.31 15.01
CA ILE A 93 -8.39 0.85 15.89
C ILE A 93 -7.85 0.45 17.26
N HIS A 94 -6.89 1.21 17.77
CA HIS A 94 -6.23 0.97 19.04
C HIS A 94 -6.48 2.11 20.01
N LEU A 95 -6.83 1.78 21.25
CA LEU A 95 -7.10 2.68 22.36
C LEU A 95 -6.27 2.24 23.56
N GLY A 96 -5.86 3.19 24.40
CA GLY A 96 -5.06 2.92 25.60
C GLY A 96 -3.79 3.77 25.62
N TYR A 97 -2.63 3.12 25.60
CA TYR A 97 -1.34 3.79 25.71
C TYR A 97 -1.11 4.81 24.58
N GLN A 98 -0.64 6.01 24.94
CA GLN A 98 -0.45 7.15 24.04
C GLN A 98 0.40 6.83 22.78
N TYR A 99 1.38 5.93 22.89
CA TYR A 99 2.25 5.55 21.78
C TYR A 99 1.73 4.37 20.94
N MET A 100 0.63 3.75 21.37
CA MET A 100 -0.03 2.65 20.66
C MET A 100 -1.49 2.96 20.28
N GLU A 101 -2.02 4.13 20.64
CA GLU A 101 -3.35 4.55 20.20
C GLU A 101 -3.32 5.06 18.75
N GLY A 102 -4.46 4.93 18.06
CA GLY A 102 -4.62 5.37 16.67
C GLY A 102 -5.10 4.24 15.77
N ILE A 103 -4.84 4.37 14.47
CA ILE A 103 -5.24 3.39 13.45
C ILE A 103 -4.01 2.73 12.84
N SER A 104 -4.06 1.42 12.66
CA SER A 104 -3.06 0.67 11.90
C SER A 104 -3.63 0.09 10.62
N ILE A 105 -2.77 -0.01 9.60
CA ILE A 105 -3.04 -0.70 8.32
C ILE A 105 -2.59 -2.18 8.32
N ALA A 106 -2.30 -2.73 9.50
CA ALA A 106 -1.87 -4.11 9.71
C ALA A 106 -2.20 -4.60 11.14
N SER A 107 -2.34 -5.92 11.32
CA SER A 107 -2.76 -6.58 12.57
C SER A 107 -1.68 -6.69 13.66
N HIS A 108 -0.51 -6.08 13.45
CA HIS A 108 0.62 -6.25 14.36
C HIS A 108 1.23 -4.90 14.74
N SER A 109 1.93 -4.92 15.86
CA SER A 109 2.74 -3.85 16.51
C SER A 109 3.86 -3.25 15.65
N GLN A 110 3.77 -3.34 14.32
CA GLN A 110 4.83 -3.05 13.36
C GLN A 110 4.47 -1.96 12.35
N SER A 111 3.20 -1.57 12.20
CA SER A 111 2.85 -0.40 11.39
C SER A 111 2.87 0.85 12.25
N LYS A 112 3.48 1.94 11.76
CA LYS A 112 3.39 3.25 12.41
C LYS A 112 1.92 3.63 12.56
N MET A 113 1.49 3.86 13.80
CA MET A 113 0.10 4.23 14.09
C MET A 113 -0.24 5.58 13.46
N ILE A 114 -1.44 5.66 12.89
CA ILE A 114 -2.04 6.92 12.47
C ILE A 114 -2.66 7.55 13.71
N GLN A 115 -1.94 8.50 14.32
CA GLN A 115 -2.30 9.11 15.61
C GLN A 115 -2.82 10.55 15.49
N SER A 116 -2.72 11.15 14.30
CA SER A 116 -3.18 12.52 14.03
C SER A 116 -3.91 12.58 12.68
N GLU A 117 -4.80 13.56 12.55
CA GLU A 117 -5.46 13.87 11.28
C GLU A 117 -4.43 14.24 10.21
N ASP A 118 -3.42 15.05 10.55
CA ASP A 118 -2.37 15.44 9.61
C ASP A 118 -1.66 14.21 9.02
N TYR A 119 -1.30 13.24 9.86
CA TYR A 119 -0.65 12.02 9.39
C TYR A 119 -1.61 11.10 8.62
N LEU A 120 -2.90 11.07 8.97
CA LEU A 120 -3.92 10.42 8.16
C LEU A 120 -3.96 11.03 6.75
N GLN A 121 -3.97 12.36 6.66
CA GLN A 121 -4.01 13.07 5.39
C GLN A 121 -2.74 12.83 4.57
N GLU A 122 -1.57 12.77 5.20
CA GLU A 122 -0.32 12.36 4.52
C GLU A 122 -0.42 10.95 3.91
N VAL A 123 -0.96 9.99 4.68
CA VAL A 123 -1.17 8.61 4.19
C VAL A 123 -2.14 8.59 3.01
N ILE A 124 -3.28 9.28 3.12
CA ILE A 124 -4.29 9.38 2.04
C ILE A 124 -3.69 10.05 0.80
N GLN A 125 -2.92 11.12 0.97
CA GLN A 125 -2.27 11.80 -0.14
C GLN A 125 -1.24 10.90 -0.83
N GLY A 126 -0.47 10.11 -0.07
CA GLY A 126 0.44 9.09 -0.61
C GLY A 126 -0.29 8.04 -1.46
N LEU A 127 -1.43 7.55 -0.97
CA LEU A 127 -2.29 6.62 -1.72
C LEU A 127 -2.85 7.26 -3.00
N ARG A 128 -3.36 8.49 -2.93
CA ARG A 128 -3.86 9.22 -4.11
C ARG A 128 -2.75 9.53 -5.13
N TYR A 129 -1.54 9.85 -4.65
CA TYR A 129 -0.37 10.02 -5.50
C TYR A 129 -0.05 8.72 -6.24
N SER A 130 -0.11 7.57 -5.57
CA SER A 130 0.17 6.27 -6.18
C SER A 130 -0.75 5.97 -7.38
N ILE A 131 -2.05 6.32 -7.29
CA ILE A 131 -3.01 6.18 -8.38
C ILE A 131 -2.57 6.97 -9.61
N LYS A 132 -2.16 8.22 -9.42
CA LYS A 132 -1.69 9.10 -10.51
C LYS A 132 -0.38 8.59 -11.10
N LYS A 133 0.57 8.25 -10.23
CA LYS A 133 1.91 7.78 -10.62
C LYS A 133 1.83 6.47 -11.40
N ALA A 134 1.04 5.51 -10.92
CA ALA A 134 0.85 4.23 -11.58
C ALA A 134 0.32 4.38 -13.01
N LYS A 135 -0.73 5.19 -13.21
CA LYS A 135 -1.29 5.44 -14.56
C LYS A 135 -0.25 5.97 -15.55
N MET A 136 0.57 6.92 -15.10
CA MET A 136 1.66 7.50 -15.90
C MET A 136 2.70 6.44 -16.26
N VAL A 137 3.17 5.69 -15.25
CA VAL A 137 4.21 4.66 -15.43
C VAL A 137 3.70 3.50 -16.29
N MET A 138 2.47 3.02 -16.09
CA MET A 138 1.87 1.97 -16.93
C MET A 138 1.85 2.36 -18.41
N THR A 139 1.51 3.61 -18.70
CA THR A 139 1.50 4.13 -20.08
C THR A 139 2.90 4.11 -20.69
N MET A 140 3.89 4.55 -19.92
CA MET A 140 5.30 4.50 -20.32
C MET A 140 5.77 3.05 -20.57
N LEU A 141 5.48 2.13 -19.64
CA LEU A 141 5.90 0.73 -19.75
C LEU A 141 5.27 0.04 -20.96
N LYS A 142 3.98 0.24 -21.22
CA LYS A 142 3.31 -0.28 -22.43
C LYS A 142 3.95 0.24 -23.72
N THR A 143 4.34 1.52 -23.73
CA THR A 143 5.00 2.13 -24.89
C THR A 143 6.36 1.49 -25.16
N VAL A 144 7.15 1.30 -24.11
CA VAL A 144 8.46 0.63 -24.19
C VAL A 144 8.32 -0.82 -24.63
N GLU A 145 7.37 -1.57 -24.04
CA GLU A 145 7.09 -2.96 -24.39
C GLU A 145 6.70 -3.11 -25.87
N ASN A 146 5.80 -2.27 -26.35
CA ASN A 146 5.39 -2.26 -27.76
C ASN A 146 6.57 -1.95 -28.69
N HIS A 147 7.41 -0.99 -28.34
CA HIS A 147 8.58 -0.64 -29.14
C HIS A 147 9.57 -1.81 -29.22
N LEU A 148 9.86 -2.46 -28.09
CA LEU A 148 10.74 -3.62 -28.05
C LEU A 148 10.20 -4.78 -28.87
N ARG A 149 8.90 -5.06 -28.77
CA ARG A 149 8.24 -6.11 -29.56
C ARG A 149 8.35 -5.86 -31.06
N LEU A 150 8.14 -4.62 -31.51
CA LEU A 150 8.28 -4.25 -32.92
C LEU A 150 9.72 -4.40 -33.41
N LYS A 151 10.70 -4.04 -32.57
CA LYS A 151 12.12 -4.22 -32.88
C LYS A 151 12.47 -5.70 -33.05
N THR A 152 12.05 -6.57 -32.12
CA THR A 152 12.27 -8.01 -32.23
C THR A 152 11.68 -8.60 -33.50
N ILE A 153 10.44 -8.24 -33.85
CA ILE A 153 9.81 -8.71 -35.10
C ILE A 153 10.60 -8.27 -36.34
N ARG A 154 11.18 -7.05 -36.31
CA ARG A 154 12.02 -6.56 -37.42
C ARG A 154 13.31 -7.35 -37.51
N ASP A 155 14.02 -7.49 -36.40
CA ASP A 155 15.31 -8.17 -36.33
C ASP A 155 15.15 -9.67 -36.74
N ASP A 156 14.07 -10.33 -36.30
CA ASP A 156 13.74 -11.70 -36.70
C ASP A 156 13.48 -11.81 -38.22
N ARG A 157 12.78 -10.84 -38.82
CA ARG A 157 12.54 -10.81 -40.27
C ARG A 157 13.81 -10.60 -41.08
N GLU A 158 14.71 -9.75 -40.62
CA GLU A 158 16.00 -9.50 -41.28
C GLU A 158 16.88 -10.76 -41.24
N SER A 159 16.88 -11.49 -40.12
CA SER A 159 17.63 -12.76 -39.99
C SER A 159 17.14 -13.93 -40.85
N LEU A 160 15.91 -13.86 -41.37
CA LEU A 160 15.32 -14.89 -42.25
C LEU A 160 15.60 -14.66 -43.74
N ILE A 161 16.19 -13.51 -44.08
CA ILE A 161 16.47 -13.08 -45.47
C ILE A 161 17.97 -13.27 -45.81
N GLU A 162 18.81 -13.58 -44.81
CA GLU A 162 20.22 -14.02 -44.96
C GLU A 162 20.33 -15.55 -45.03
#